data_AF-A0A968XTQ2-F1
#
_entry.id   AF-A0A968XTQ2-F1
#
_cell.length_a   1.000
_cell.length_b   1.000
_cell.length_c   1.000
_cell.angle_alpha   90.00
_cell.angle_beta   90.00
_cell.angle_gamma   90.00
#
_symmetry.space_group_name_H-M   'P 1'
#
loop_
_entity.id
_entity.type
_entity.pdbx_description
1 polymer ?
#
loop_
_entity_poly.entity_id
_entity_poly.type
_entity_poly.pdbx_seq_one_letter_code
_entity_poly.pdbx_strand_id
1 'polypeptide(L)'
;RSGDWKLVAQKAKVELFDLAKDVSESNDLAKTMPGKLAELTRLHDAWLAQMAKPAKAGEKKWTPGMTSEKKKKLTAEEKQKARDEERAKKKAAK
;
A
#
# COMPACT_ATOMS: atom_id res chain seq x y z
N ARG A 1 7.12 -16.58 -8.33
CA ARG A 1 8.17 -17.58 -8.07
C ARG A 1 9.04 -17.68 -9.31
N SER A 2 10.35 -17.75 -9.16
CA SER A 2 11.28 -17.91 -10.28
C SER A 2 12.35 -18.93 -9.89
N GLY A 3 12.21 -20.15 -10.38
CA GLY A 3 13.06 -21.28 -9.97
C GLY A 3 13.03 -21.48 -8.46
N ASP A 4 14.21 -21.46 -7.85
CA ASP A 4 14.44 -21.61 -6.42
C ASP A 4 14.07 -20.38 -5.60
N TRP A 5 13.81 -19.23 -6.23
CA TRP A 5 13.54 -17.99 -5.52
C TRP A 5 12.04 -17.70 -5.42
N LYS A 6 11.60 -17.37 -4.20
CA LYS A 6 10.23 -16.98 -3.91
C LYS A 6 10.18 -15.60 -3.26
N LEU A 7 9.45 -14.69 -3.91
CA LEU A 7 9.15 -13.38 -3.38
C LEU A 7 7.72 -13.38 -2.84
N VAL A 8 7.56 -12.98 -1.59
CA VAL A 8 6.28 -12.89 -0.89
C VAL A 8 6.07 -11.43 -0.47
N ALA A 9 5.02 -10.80 -0.97
CA ALA A 9 4.63 -9.46 -0.57
C ALA A 9 3.40 -9.54 0.35
N GLN A 10 3.59 -9.33 1.65
CA GLN A 10 2.52 -9.26 2.64
C GLN A 10 2.23 -7.82 3.03
N LYS A 11 1.14 -7.25 2.51
CA LYS A 11 0.75 -5.84 2.73
C LYS A 11 1.93 -4.90 2.49
N ALA A 12 2.61 -4.49 3.56
CA ALA A 12 3.71 -3.53 3.58
C ALA A 12 5.11 -4.14 3.58
N LYS A 13 5.23 -5.45 3.71
CA LYS A 13 6.51 -6.14 3.83
C LYS A 13 6.74 -7.01 2.60
N VAL A 14 7.92 -6.90 2.02
CA VAL A 14 8.39 -7.81 0.98
C VAL A 14 9.45 -8.70 1.60
N GLU A 15 9.26 -10.00 1.46
CA GLU A 15 10.10 -11.06 2.00
C GLU A 15 10.59 -11.91 0.83
N LEU A 16 11.86 -12.32 0.91
CA LEU A 16 12.53 -13.10 -0.13
C LEU A 16 13.03 -14.39 0.49
N PHE A 17 12.63 -15.51 -0.08
CA PHE A 17 12.98 -16.85 0.37
C PHE A 17 13.73 -17.59 -0.74
N ASP A 18 14.75 -18.34 -0.33
CA ASP A 18 15.51 -19.25 -1.19
C ASP A 18 15.02 -20.68 -0.93
N LEU A 19 14.13 -21.18 -1.77
CA LEU A 19 13.56 -22.53 -1.66
C LEU A 19 14.60 -23.63 -1.90
N ALA A 20 15.76 -23.35 -2.52
CA ALA A 20 16.80 -24.37 -2.66
C ALA A 20 17.43 -24.71 -1.32
N LYS A 21 17.52 -23.74 -0.40
CA LYS A 21 18.12 -23.90 0.93
C LYS A 21 17.11 -23.92 2.06
N ASP A 22 15.95 -23.30 1.86
CA ASP A 22 14.96 -23.00 2.88
C ASP A 22 13.54 -23.20 2.31
N VAL A 23 13.18 -24.48 2.09
CA VAL A 23 11.86 -24.89 1.60
C VAL A 23 10.75 -24.50 2.58
N SER A 24 11.06 -24.37 3.87
CA SER A 24 10.13 -23.97 4.92
C SER A 24 9.84 -22.47 4.98
N GLU A 25 10.43 -21.65 4.08
CA GLU A 25 10.21 -20.20 4.02
C GLU A 25 10.40 -19.53 5.40
N SER A 26 11.40 -19.97 6.13
CA SER A 26 11.71 -19.57 7.50
C SER A 26 12.74 -18.43 7.55
N ASN A 27 13.59 -18.29 6.53
CA ASN A 27 14.66 -17.30 6.50
C ASN A 27 14.37 -16.15 5.51
N ASP A 28 14.07 -14.97 6.04
CA ASP A 28 13.89 -13.75 5.25
C ASP A 28 15.23 -13.18 4.77
N LEU A 29 15.47 -13.29 3.45
CA LEU A 29 16.66 -12.78 2.78
C LEU A 29 16.41 -11.43 2.09
N ALA A 30 15.22 -10.83 2.21
CA ALA A 30 14.89 -9.59 1.50
C ALA A 30 15.81 -8.43 1.89
N LYS A 31 16.18 -8.36 3.18
CA LYS A 31 17.10 -7.35 3.71
C LYS A 31 18.56 -7.63 3.36
N THR A 32 18.91 -8.91 3.24
CA THR A 32 20.29 -9.37 2.99
C THR A 32 20.65 -9.30 1.51
N MET A 33 19.68 -9.48 0.61
CA MET A 33 19.88 -9.49 -0.85
C MET A 33 18.93 -8.55 -1.59
N PRO A 34 19.12 -7.22 -1.44
CA PRO A 34 18.29 -6.23 -2.12
C PRO A 34 18.42 -6.30 -3.66
N GLY A 35 19.58 -6.72 -4.18
CA GLY A 35 19.77 -6.90 -5.62
C GLY A 35 18.88 -8.00 -6.20
N LYS A 36 18.79 -9.15 -5.51
CA LYS A 36 17.95 -10.26 -5.95
C LYS A 36 16.47 -9.94 -5.78
N LEU A 37 16.11 -9.23 -4.72
CA LEU A 37 14.78 -8.68 -4.51
C LEU A 37 14.32 -7.81 -5.69
N ALA A 38 15.16 -6.86 -6.13
CA ALA A 38 14.83 -5.95 -7.23
C ALA A 38 14.66 -6.70 -8.56
N GLU A 39 15.54 -7.66 -8.86
CA GLU A 39 15.45 -8.49 -10.05
C GLU A 39 14.14 -9.29 -10.08
N LEU A 40 13.80 -10.00 -8.99
CA LEU A 40 12.56 -10.75 -8.90
C LEU A 40 11.32 -9.84 -8.97
N THR A 41 11.38 -8.66 -8.33
CA THR A 41 10.29 -7.68 -8.38
C THR A 41 10.04 -7.22 -9.81
N ARG A 42 11.11 -6.95 -10.58
CA ARG A 42 10.99 -6.55 -11.98
C ARG A 42 10.44 -7.66 -12.86
N LEU A 43 10.89 -8.90 -12.67
CA LEU A 43 10.34 -10.06 -13.39
C LEU A 43 8.85 -10.26 -13.09
N HIS A 44 8.47 -10.10 -11.82
CA HIS A 44 7.08 -10.19 -11.39
C HIS A 44 6.23 -9.06 -11.99
N ASP A 45 6.69 -7.82 -11.96
CA ASP A 45 5.99 -6.67 -12.55
C ASP A 45 5.86 -6.81 -14.07
N ALA A 46 6.92 -7.26 -14.76
CA ALA A 46 6.86 -7.55 -16.18
C ALA A 46 5.84 -8.64 -16.50
N TRP A 47 5.79 -9.72 -15.72
CA TRP A 47 4.78 -10.77 -15.86
C TRP A 47 3.36 -10.25 -15.59
N LEU A 48 3.17 -9.39 -14.58
CA LEU A 48 1.89 -8.73 -14.32
C LEU A 48 1.47 -7.82 -15.49
N ALA A 49 2.41 -7.10 -16.10
CA ALA A 49 2.16 -6.23 -17.23
C ALA A 49 1.75 -7.03 -18.49
N GLN A 50 2.24 -8.26 -18.63
CA GLN A 50 1.81 -9.19 -19.68
C GLN A 50 0.39 -9.73 -19.44
N MET A 51 -0.09 -9.75 -18.20
CA MET A 51 -1.46 -10.16 -17.91
C MET A 51 -2.45 -9.05 -18.27
N ALA A 52 -3.50 -9.41 -19.02
CA ALA A 52 -4.56 -8.49 -19.41
C ALA A 52 -5.15 -7.78 -18.19
N LYS A 53 -5.37 -6.46 -18.30
CA LYS A 53 -6.03 -5.66 -17.27
C LYS A 53 -7.34 -6.35 -16.87
N PRO A 54 -7.60 -6.59 -15.58
CA PRO A 54 -8.87 -7.17 -15.16
C PRO A 54 -10.01 -6.26 -15.62
N ALA A 55 -11.06 -6.85 -16.21
CA ALA A 55 -12.23 -6.13 -16.74
C ALA A 55 -12.97 -5.27 -15.70
N LYS A 56 -12.69 -5.48 -14.40
CA LYS A 56 -13.01 -4.54 -13.33
C LYS A 56 -11.71 -4.02 -12.73
N ALA A 57 -11.33 -2.83 -13.17
CA ALA A 57 -10.20 -2.05 -12.64
C ALA A 57 -10.51 -1.56 -11.22
N GLY A 58 -10.44 -2.47 -10.24
CA GLY A 58 -10.06 -2.06 -8.89
C GLY A 58 -8.56 -1.79 -8.91
N GLU A 59 -8.16 -0.59 -8.53
CA GLU A 59 -6.81 -0.02 -8.64
C GLU A 59 -5.73 -0.95 -8.06
N LYS A 60 -5.17 -1.84 -8.91
CA LYS A 60 -4.11 -2.79 -8.56
C LYS A 60 -2.73 -2.13 -8.60
N LYS A 61 -2.57 -0.98 -7.94
CA LYS A 61 -1.26 -0.43 -7.60
C LYS A 61 -1.27 -0.19 -6.11
N TRP A 62 -0.87 -1.21 -5.35
CA TRP A 62 -0.52 -1.00 -3.96
C TRP A 62 0.77 -0.17 -3.93
N THR A 63 0.62 1.12 -3.65
CA THR A 63 1.71 2.05 -3.36
C THR A 63 1.93 2.07 -1.85
N PRO A 64 3.10 1.66 -1.32
CA PRO A 64 3.47 1.95 0.06
C PRO A 64 3.64 3.47 0.22
N GLY A 65 2.57 4.15 0.62
CA GLY A 65 2.55 5.61 0.70
C GLY A 65 1.17 6.25 0.52
N MET A 66 0.16 5.52 0.03
CA MET A 66 -1.22 6.02 0.05
C MET A 66 -1.87 5.77 1.42
N THR A 67 -1.16 6.17 2.47
CA THR A 67 -1.75 6.46 3.77
C THR A 67 -2.63 7.69 3.59
N SER A 68 -3.94 7.47 3.47
CA SER A 68 -4.95 8.29 4.14
C SER A 68 -4.81 9.82 4.05
N GLU A 69 -4.46 10.39 2.89
CA GLU A 69 -4.54 11.83 2.67
C GLU A 69 -5.94 12.27 2.20
N LYS A 70 -6.99 11.94 2.97
CA LYS A 70 -8.27 12.71 2.89
C LYS A 70 -9.27 12.57 4.04
N LYS A 71 -8.81 12.26 5.25
CA LYS A 71 -9.53 12.71 6.45
C LYS A 71 -8.61 13.60 7.28
N LYS A 72 -8.37 14.80 6.75
CA LYS A 72 -7.95 15.95 7.56
C LYS A 72 -9.02 16.07 8.65
N LYS A 73 -8.67 15.63 9.85
CA LYS A 73 -9.47 15.82 11.05
C LYS A 73 -9.63 17.33 11.20
N LEU A 74 -10.82 17.86 10.90
CA LEU A 74 -11.25 19.08 11.57
C LEU A 74 -11.19 18.74 13.06
N THR A 75 -10.32 19.41 13.81
CA THR A 75 -10.32 19.31 15.26
C THR A 75 -11.71 19.70 15.76
N ALA A 76 -12.13 19.12 16.88
CA ALA A 76 -13.44 19.39 17.46
C ALA A 76 -13.68 20.91 17.66
N GLU A 77 -12.62 21.66 17.93
CA GLU A 77 -12.63 23.12 18.04
C GLU A 77 -12.99 23.84 16.74
N GLU A 78 -12.44 23.47 15.57
CA GLU A 78 -12.80 24.12 14.30
C GLU A 78 -14.24 23.80 13.88
N LYS A 79 -14.71 22.56 14.12
CA LYS A 79 -16.10 22.17 13.86
C LYS A 79 -17.07 22.89 14.80
N GLN A 80 -16.66 23.16 16.04
CA GLN A 80 -17.47 23.88 17.02
C GLN A 80 -17.54 25.36 16.71
N LYS A 81 -16.43 25.99 16.29
CA LYS A 81 -16.40 27.41 15.86
C LYS A 81 -17.27 27.66 14.62
N ALA A 82 -17.19 26.79 13.61
CA ALA A 82 -18.01 26.91 12.41
C ALA A 82 -19.51 26.78 12.71
N ARG A 83 -19.89 25.92 13.66
CA ARG A 83 -21.29 25.74 14.07
C ARG A 83 -21.81 26.92 14.88
N ASP A 84 -20.95 27.54 15.70
CA ASP A 84 -21.32 28.72 16.48
C ASP A 84 -21.49 29.95 15.58
N GLU A 85 -20.59 30.16 14.61
CA GLU A 85 -20.72 31.21 13.60
C GLU A 85 -21.97 31.03 12.72
N GLU A 86 -22.31 29.80 12.32
CA GLU A 86 -23.55 29.54 11.57
C GLU A 86 -24.79 29.83 12.42
N ARG A 87 -24.76 29.48 13.71
CA ARG A 87 -25.86 29.73 14.64
C ARG A 87 -26.03 31.24 14.92
N ALA A 88 -24.94 31.99 15.01
CA ALA A 88 -24.94 33.44 15.15
C ALA A 88 -25.50 34.11 13.89
N LYS A 89 -25.08 33.68 12.69
CA LYS A 89 -25.62 34.18 11.41
C LYS A 89 -27.10 33.89 11.25
N LYS A 90 -27.57 32.69 11.62
CA LYS A 90 -29.01 32.34 11.62
C LYS A 90 -29.83 33.13 12.65
N LYS A 91 -29.23 33.55 13.76
CA LYS A 91 -29.89 34.40 14.78
C LYS A 91 -29.98 35.87 14.37
N ALA A 92 -29.03 36.36 13.57
CA ALA A 92 -29.02 37.73 13.07
C ALA A 92 -29.92 37.94 11.82
N ALA A 93 -30.29 36.85 11.14
CA ALA A 93 -31.18 36.86 9.97
C ALA A 93 -32.67 36.64 10.33
N LYS A 94 -33.03 36.69 11.62
CA LYS A 94 -34.41 36.67 12.12
C LYS A 94 -34.68 37.97 12.89
#